data_AF-A0A537SMU8-F1
#
_entry.id   AF-A0A537SMU8-F1
#
_cell.length_a   1.000
_cell.length_b   1.000
_cell.length_c   1.000
_cell.angle_alpha   90.00
_cell.angle_beta   90.00
_cell.angle_gamma   90.00
#
_symmetry.space_group_name_H-M   'P 1'
#
loop_
_entity.id
_entity.type
_entity.pdbx_description
1 polymer ?
#
loop_
_entity_poly.entity_id
_entity_poly.type
_entity_poly.pdbx_seq_one_letter_code
_entity_poly.pdbx_strand_id
1 'polypeptide(L)'
;MATREEVGKHGQALQTAGQKKAPPEELCKLFKAFLSAETKMIKSLQENSATCGVPPDVLKQVKDGHSKASDVGKKVCDAAAQGPRPAGPSLSDALGATPTVPDPSSATKKGQSTFDTLTGSPLTTR
;
A
#
# COMPACT_ATOMS: atom_id res chain seq x y z
N MET A 1 2.06 6.72 34.82
CA MET A 1 1.14 5.84 34.05
C MET A 1 0.49 6.57 32.87
N ALA A 2 0.22 7.88 32.97
CA ALA A 2 -0.33 8.70 31.89
C ALA A 2 0.40 8.58 30.52
N THR A 3 1.72 8.49 30.49
CA THR A 3 2.49 8.32 29.23
C THR A 3 2.24 6.98 28.55
N ARG A 4 2.00 5.90 29.32
CA ARG A 4 1.73 4.57 28.76
C ARG A 4 0.32 4.51 28.15
N GLU A 5 -0.65 5.12 28.81
CA GLU A 5 -2.02 5.23 28.30
C GLU A 5 -2.07 6.09 27.04
N GLU A 6 -1.36 7.23 27.01
CA GLU A 6 -1.23 8.06 25.81
C GLU A 6 -0.64 7.28 24.64
N VAL A 7 0.49 6.58 24.85
CA VAL A 7 1.08 5.71 23.81
C VAL A 7 0.08 4.65 23.34
N GLY A 8 -0.66 4.03 24.26
CA GLY A 8 -1.71 3.06 23.93
C GLY A 8 -2.84 3.65 23.07
N LYS A 9 -3.31 4.86 23.41
CA LYS A 9 -4.35 5.57 22.63
C LYS A 9 -3.86 5.92 21.22
N HIS A 10 -2.66 6.51 21.11
CA HIS A 10 -2.07 6.84 19.80
C HIS A 10 -1.80 5.58 18.97
N GLY A 11 -1.36 4.49 19.61
CA GLY A 11 -1.13 3.21 18.94
C GLY A 11 -2.42 2.58 18.43
N GLN A 12 -3.50 2.61 19.21
CA GLN A 12 -4.81 2.09 18.80
C GLN A 12 -5.42 2.93 17.68
N ALA A 13 -5.30 4.27 17.74
CA ALA A 13 -5.72 5.15 16.67
C ALA A 13 -4.96 4.84 15.37
N LEU A 14 -3.65 4.65 15.45
CA LEU A 14 -2.81 4.28 14.32
C LEU A 14 -3.16 2.91 13.75
N GLN A 15 -3.37 1.90 14.59
CA GLN A 15 -3.79 0.57 14.16
C GLN A 15 -5.15 0.62 13.45
N THR A 16 -6.11 1.36 14.02
CA THR A 16 -7.44 1.53 13.43
C THR A 16 -7.36 2.24 12.08
N ALA A 17 -6.58 3.31 11.99
CA ALA A 17 -6.34 4.02 10.73
C ALA A 17 -5.65 3.11 9.70
N GLY A 18 -4.68 2.29 10.11
CA GLY A 18 -4.00 1.32 9.25
C GLY A 18 -4.94 0.24 8.73
N GLN A 19 -5.79 -0.32 9.60
CA GLN A 19 -6.80 -1.31 9.20
C GLN A 19 -7.82 -0.72 8.22
N LYS A 20 -8.20 0.54 8.42
CA LYS A 20 -9.07 1.28 7.50
C LYS A 20 -8.38 1.74 6.23
N LYS A 21 -7.09 1.43 6.04
CA LYS A 21 -6.25 1.90 4.92
C LYS A 21 -6.37 3.42 4.74
N ALA A 22 -6.30 4.15 5.85
CA ALA A 22 -6.31 5.61 5.85
C ALA A 22 -5.21 6.16 4.93
N PRO A 23 -5.40 7.37 4.35
CA PRO A 23 -4.41 7.96 3.48
C PRO A 23 -3.06 8.13 4.21
N PRO A 24 -1.94 8.06 3.47
CA PRO A 24 -0.61 8.07 4.05
C PRO A 24 -0.32 9.37 4.83
N GLU A 25 -0.96 10.49 4.47
CA GLU A 25 -0.88 11.75 5.23
C GLU A 25 -1.42 11.63 6.66
N GLU A 26 -2.59 11.02 6.82
CA GLU A 26 -3.23 10.83 8.14
C GLU A 26 -2.44 9.82 8.98
N LEU A 27 -1.99 8.73 8.34
CA LEU A 27 -1.12 7.76 9.01
C LEU A 27 0.21 8.40 9.45
N CYS A 28 0.81 9.26 8.63
CA CYS A 28 2.04 9.97 8.98
C CYS A 28 1.86 10.88 10.20
N LYS A 29 0.74 11.62 10.29
CA LYS A 29 0.40 12.46 11.46
C LYS A 29 0.27 11.61 12.73
N LEU A 30 -0.45 10.49 12.65
CA LEU A 30 -0.63 9.56 13.77
C LEU A 30 0.69 8.92 14.22
N PHE A 31 1.54 8.49 13.27
CA PHE A 31 2.87 7.97 13.59
C PHE A 31 3.74 9.00 14.31
N LYS A 32 3.74 10.26 13.88
CA LYS A 32 4.50 11.32 14.58
C LYS A 32 4.01 11.54 16.01
N ALA A 33 2.69 11.56 16.25
CA ALA A 33 2.13 11.68 17.58
C ALA A 33 2.52 10.48 18.47
N PHE A 34 2.39 9.26 17.93
CA PHE A 34 2.77 8.02 18.59
C PHE A 34 4.25 8.00 18.98
N LEU A 35 5.16 8.28 18.04
CA LEU A 35 6.62 8.26 18.28
C LEU A 35 7.05 9.34 19.29
N SER A 36 6.40 10.50 19.28
CA SER A 36 6.64 11.55 20.28
C SER A 36 6.23 11.11 21.69
N ALA A 37 5.08 10.44 21.82
CA ALA A 37 4.62 9.88 23.09
C ALA A 37 5.54 8.73 23.56
N GLU A 38 5.96 7.87 22.64
CA GLU A 38 6.81 6.72 22.94
C GLU A 38 8.22 7.14 23.37
N THR A 39 8.77 8.20 22.77
CA THR A 39 10.06 8.79 23.21
C THR A 39 9.99 9.28 24.65
N LYS A 40 8.88 9.94 25.04
CA LYS A 40 8.66 10.40 26.42
C LYS A 40 8.49 9.21 27.37
N MET A 41 7.77 8.17 26.93
CA MET A 41 7.64 6.94 27.70
C MET A 41 9.00 6.28 27.93
N ILE A 42 9.83 6.12 26.90
CA ILE A 42 11.17 5.50 27.01
C ILE A 42 12.06 6.29 27.96
N LYS A 43 12.09 7.63 27.87
CA LYS A 43 12.86 8.48 28.80
C LYS A 43 12.39 8.28 30.24
N SER A 44 11.07 8.34 30.47
CA SER A 44 10.51 8.11 31.80
C SER A 44 10.81 6.70 32.33
N LEU A 45 10.83 5.69 31.45
CA LEU A 45 11.20 4.32 31.80
C LEU A 45 12.70 4.18 32.09
N GLN A 46 13.57 4.92 31.41
CA GLN A 46 15.00 4.92 31.69
C GLN A 46 15.29 5.55 33.06
N GLU A 47 14.73 6.74 33.29
CA GLU A 47 14.93 7.51 34.53
C GLU A 47 14.31 6.81 35.74
N ASN A 48 13.16 6.16 35.57
CA ASN A 48 12.45 5.45 36.63
C ASN A 48 12.64 3.92 36.55
N SER A 49 13.60 3.42 35.77
CA SER A 49 13.79 1.97 35.55
C SER A 49 13.99 1.21 36.85
N ALA A 50 14.80 1.78 37.76
CA ALA A 50 15.04 1.24 39.10
C ALA A 50 13.78 1.27 39.98
N THR A 51 12.99 2.33 39.90
CA THR A 51 11.76 2.51 40.68
C THR A 51 10.60 1.64 40.20
N CYS A 52 10.53 1.40 38.89
CA CYS A 52 9.50 0.56 38.27
C CYS A 52 9.92 -0.91 38.13
N GLY A 53 11.12 -1.29 38.58
CA GLY A 53 11.64 -2.65 38.49
C GLY A 53 11.74 -3.17 37.05
N VAL A 54 11.95 -2.28 36.07
CA VAL A 54 11.95 -2.65 34.65
C VAL A 54 13.30 -3.27 34.30
N PRO A 55 13.34 -4.54 33.85
CA PRO A 55 14.59 -5.17 33.43
C PRO A 55 15.22 -4.44 32.23
N PRO A 56 16.56 -4.40 32.13
CA PRO A 56 17.25 -3.74 31.03
C PRO A 56 16.88 -4.32 29.66
N ASP A 57 16.58 -5.63 29.59
CA ASP A 57 16.09 -6.30 28.37
C ASP A 57 14.75 -5.75 27.90
N VAL A 58 13.82 -5.45 28.81
CA VAL A 58 12.53 -4.85 28.45
C VAL A 58 12.75 -3.46 27.89
N LEU A 59 13.64 -2.69 28.51
CA LEU A 59 13.96 -1.34 28.04
C LEU A 59 14.63 -1.36 26.67
N LYS A 60 15.50 -2.35 26.41
CA LYS A 60 16.10 -2.60 25.10
C LYS A 60 15.05 -2.98 24.06
N GLN A 61 14.11 -3.87 24.40
CA GLN A 61 13.03 -4.28 23.51
C GLN A 61 12.10 -3.12 23.14
N VAL A 62 11.77 -2.24 24.11
CA VAL A 62 10.97 -1.05 23.84
C VAL A 62 11.73 -0.07 22.92
N LYS A 63 13.04 0.11 23.09
CA LYS A 63 13.87 0.92 22.18
C LYS A 63 13.97 0.34 20.78
N ASP A 64 14.09 -0.98 20.65
CA ASP A 64 14.13 -1.66 19.36
C ASP A 64 12.77 -1.54 18.65
N GLY A 65 11.67 -1.74 19.38
CA GLY A 65 10.31 -1.50 18.91
C GLY A 65 10.12 -0.07 18.42
N HIS A 66 10.59 0.92 19.18
CA HIS A 66 10.55 2.33 18.79
C HIS A 66 11.32 2.62 17.50
N SER A 67 12.51 2.04 17.36
CA SER A 67 13.31 2.20 16.13
C SER A 67 12.58 1.64 14.92
N LYS A 68 12.01 0.43 15.05
CA LYS A 68 11.20 -0.20 13.99
C LYS A 68 9.95 0.63 13.65
N ALA A 69 9.23 1.11 14.66
CA ALA A 69 8.07 1.97 14.46
C ALA A 69 8.44 3.29 13.77
N SER A 70 9.61 3.85 14.09
CA SER A 70 10.14 5.05 13.45
C SER A 70 10.47 4.82 11.98
N ASP A 71 11.12 3.70 11.65
CA ASP A 71 11.38 3.31 10.25
C ASP A 71 10.09 3.13 9.44
N VAL A 72 9.09 2.47 10.00
CA VAL A 72 7.78 2.32 9.35
C VAL A 72 7.10 3.67 9.18
N GLY A 73 7.05 4.48 10.24
CA GLY A 73 6.49 5.83 10.20
C GLY A 73 7.17 6.70 9.15
N LYS A 74 8.50 6.61 9.00
CA LYS A 74 9.26 7.31 7.98
C LYS A 74 8.86 6.88 6.57
N LYS A 75 8.72 5.58 6.31
CA LYS A 75 8.24 5.06 5.01
C LYS A 75 6.82 5.51 4.69
N VAL A 76 5.94 5.51 5.68
CA VAL A 76 4.56 5.99 5.52
C VAL A 76 4.53 7.48 5.22
N CYS A 77 5.32 8.28 5.94
CA CYS A 77 5.47 9.71 5.69
C CYS A 77 6.12 10.02 4.35
N ASP A 78 7.07 9.22 3.89
CA ASP A 78 7.69 9.36 2.57
C ASP A 78 6.65 9.09 1.47
N ALA A 79 5.88 8.00 1.61
CA ALA A 79 4.75 7.71 0.73
C ALA A 79 3.69 8.82 0.72
N ALA A 80 3.49 9.51 1.85
CA ALA A 80 2.62 10.68 1.93
C ALA A 80 3.17 11.85 1.09
N ALA A 81 4.48 12.10 1.18
CA ALA A 81 5.15 13.15 0.44
C ALA A 81 5.22 12.90 -1.08
N GLN A 82 5.21 11.62 -1.52
CA GLN A 82 5.18 11.28 -2.94
C GLN A 82 3.85 11.60 -3.64
N GLY A 83 2.79 11.98 -2.90
CA GLY A 83 1.46 12.26 -3.45
C GLY A 83 0.77 11.02 -4.03
N PRO A 84 -0.44 11.18 -4.63
CA PRO A 84 -1.11 10.09 -5.32
C PRO A 84 -0.21 9.57 -6.44
N ARG A 85 0.26 8.32 -6.32
CA ARG A 85 0.93 7.68 -7.46
C ARG A 85 -0.08 7.64 -8.62
N PRO A 86 0.28 8.16 -9.81
CA PRO A 86 -0.58 8.00 -10.97
C PRO A 86 -0.85 6.51 -11.12
N ALA A 87 -2.14 6.15 -11.22
CA ALA A 87 -2.53 4.79 -11.56
C ALA A 87 -1.83 4.49 -12.90
N GLY A 88 -0.78 3.66 -12.84
CA GLY A 88 -0.09 3.23 -14.05
C GLY A 88 -1.12 2.59 -14.99
N PRO A 89 -0.93 2.69 -16.32
CA PRO A 89 -1.86 2.13 -17.29
C PRO A 89 -2.12 0.68 -16.90
N SER A 90 -3.39 0.36 -16.61
CA SER A 90 -3.79 -1.00 -16.34
C SER A 90 -3.43 -1.85 -17.56
N LEU A 91 -3.10 -3.13 -17.38
CA LEU A 91 -2.79 -4.03 -18.49
C LEU A 91 -3.89 -4.02 -19.58
N SER A 92 -5.13 -3.64 -19.26
CA SER A 92 -6.21 -3.41 -20.22
C SER A 92 -5.96 -2.28 -21.23
N ASP A 93 -5.16 -1.27 -20.85
CA ASP A 93 -4.78 -0.13 -21.71
C ASP A 93 -3.58 -0.49 -22.61
N ALA A 94 -2.68 -1.34 -22.10
CA ALA A 94 -1.48 -1.80 -22.84
C ALA A 94 -1.73 -2.99 -23.77
N LEU A 95 -2.83 -3.74 -23.59
CA LEU A 95 -3.14 -4.96 -24.37
C LEU A 95 -4.08 -4.73 -25.56
N GLY A 96 -4.35 -3.48 -25.94
CA GLY A 96 -4.87 -3.17 -27.28
C GLY A 96 -6.33 -2.74 -27.33
N ALA A 97 -6.57 -1.44 -27.17
CA ALA A 97 -7.70 -0.78 -27.82
C ALA A 97 -7.33 -0.51 -29.30
N THR A 98 -7.35 -1.55 -30.13
CA THR A 98 -7.63 -1.38 -31.56
C THR A 98 -9.08 -1.77 -31.81
N PRO A 99 -10.05 -0.84 -31.79
CA PRO A 99 -11.33 -1.08 -32.42
C PRO A 99 -11.14 -0.91 -33.93
N THR A 100 -10.57 -1.91 -34.60
CA THR A 100 -10.82 -2.08 -36.04
C THR A 100 -12.05 -2.96 -36.18
N VAL A 101 -13.20 -2.37 -35.86
CA VAL A 101 -14.49 -2.85 -36.37
C VAL A 101 -14.83 -1.95 -37.55
N PRO A 102 -14.65 -2.39 -38.80
CA PRO A 102 -15.33 -1.78 -39.92
C PRO A 102 -16.82 -2.02 -39.74
N ASP A 103 -17.56 -0.95 -39.50
CA ASP A 103 -19.02 -0.90 -39.58
C ASP A 103 -19.47 -1.33 -40.99
N PRO A 104 -20.29 -2.40 -41.16
CA PRO A 104 -20.83 -2.77 -42.46
C PRO A 104 -22.22 -2.13 -42.64
N SER A 105 -22.34 -0.81 -42.59
CA SER A 105 -23.59 -0.12 -42.91
C SER A 105 -23.35 1.21 -43.62
N SER A 106 -22.65 1.17 -44.77
CA SER A 106 -22.89 2.05 -45.94
C SER A 106 -21.87 1.81 -47.05
N ALA A 107 -22.18 0.96 -48.04
CA ALA A 107 -21.77 1.14 -49.43
C ALA A 107 -22.31 0.02 -50.33
N THR A 108 -23.47 0.26 -50.92
CA THR A 108 -23.87 -0.36 -52.18
C THR A 108 -22.77 -0.13 -53.22
N LYS A 109 -22.05 -1.19 -53.63
CA LYS A 109 -21.48 -1.39 -54.99
C LYS A 109 -20.75 -2.75 -55.10
N LYS A 110 -21.51 -3.76 -55.51
CA LYS A 110 -21.21 -4.75 -56.56
C LYS A 110 -19.73 -4.93 -56.96
N GLY A 111 -19.17 -6.12 -56.72
CA GLY A 111 -18.00 -6.63 -57.46
C GLY A 111 -17.16 -7.72 -56.76
N GLN A 112 -17.34 -8.99 -57.16
CA GLN A 112 -16.34 -10.08 -57.29
C GLN A 112 -15.53 -10.49 -56.03
N SER A 113 -15.79 -11.66 -55.43
CA SER A 113 -15.30 -13.01 -55.80
C SER A 113 -13.91 -13.37 -55.26
N THR A 114 -13.90 -14.42 -54.43
CA THR A 114 -12.89 -15.51 -54.27
C THR A 114 -11.47 -15.21 -53.75
N PHE A 115 -11.24 -15.65 -52.50
CA PHE A 115 -10.07 -16.41 -52.00
C PHE A 115 -10.49 -16.85 -50.57
N ASP A 116 -10.99 -18.04 -50.24
CA ASP A 116 -10.58 -19.43 -50.54
C ASP A 116 -9.08 -19.68 -50.44
N THR A 117 -8.57 -19.87 -49.21
CA THR A 117 -7.56 -20.91 -48.94
C THR A 117 -7.44 -21.22 -47.43
N LEU A 118 -7.74 -22.48 -47.10
CA LEU A 118 -7.09 -23.31 -46.07
C LEU A 118 -7.46 -23.13 -44.59
N THR A 119 -8.69 -23.48 -44.26
CA THR A 119 -8.93 -24.32 -43.06
C THR A 119 -8.39 -25.72 -43.37
N GLY A 120 -7.15 -26.00 -42.95
CA GLY A 120 -6.52 -27.30 -43.14
C GLY A 120 -5.96 -27.84 -41.83
N SER A 121 -6.83 -28.41 -40.98
CA SER A 121 -6.37 -29.32 -39.90
C SER A 121 -6.50 -30.76 -40.40
N PRO A 122 -5.43 -31.57 -40.30
CA PRO A 122 -5.25 -32.77 -41.10
C PRO A 122 -5.80 -34.03 -40.40
N LEU A 123 -6.06 -35.06 -41.22
CA LEU A 123 -6.25 -36.47 -40.85
C LEU A 123 -7.64 -36.86 -40.30
N THR A 124 -8.48 -37.38 -41.20
CA THR A 124 -9.14 -38.66 -40.92
C THR A 124 -8.93 -39.57 -42.13
N THR A 125 -8.36 -40.74 -41.88
CA THR A 125 -8.12 -41.82 -42.85
C THR A 125 -8.97 -43.00 -42.39
N ARG A 126 -9.71 -43.54 -43.38
CA ARG A 126 -10.34 -44.87 -43.44
C ARG A 126 -11.71 -45.06 -42.80
#